data_AF-A0A7G2IQJ2-F1
#
_entry.id   AF-A0A7G2IQJ2-F1
#
_cell.length_a   1.000
_cell.length_b   1.000
_cell.length_c   1.000
_cell.angle_alpha   90.00
_cell.angle_beta   90.00
_cell.angle_gamma   90.00
#
_symmetry.space_group_name_H-M   'P 1'
#
loop_
_entity.id
_entity.type
_entity.pdbx_description
1 polymer ?
#
loop_
_entity_poly.entity_id
_entity_poly.type
_entity_poly.pdbx_seq_one_letter_code
_entity_poly.pdbx_strand_id
1 'polypeptide(L)' 'MLPENLNTRRVAVLMRSYISGIMENWLFAPESFDLKNEARQYVAVLLEMCLLCPSLRLQAGETS' A
#
# COMPACT_ATOMS: atom_id res chain seq x y z
N MET A 1 8.03 9.96 -10.00
CA MET A 1 6.90 9.50 -10.84
C MET A 1 6.70 8.01 -10.61
N LEU A 2 5.47 7.49 -10.74
CA LEU A 2 5.19 6.05 -10.62
C LEU A 2 5.52 5.31 -11.93
N PRO A 3 5.75 3.98 -11.92
CA PRO A 3 6.01 3.22 -13.14
C PRO A 3 4.81 3.25 -14.08
N GLU A 4 5.05 3.42 -15.39
CA GLU A 4 3.96 3.50 -16.39
C GLU A 4 3.16 2.20 -16.50
N ASN A 5 3.79 1.06 -16.24
CA ASN A 5 3.17 -0.26 -16.28
C ASN A 5 2.62 -0.72 -14.91
N LEU A 6 2.36 0.22 -13.98
CA LEU A 6 1.77 -0.13 -12.69
C LEU A 6 0.32 -0.64 -12.86
N ASN A 7 0.00 -1.79 -12.29
CA ASN A 7 -1.36 -2.33 -12.27
C ASN A 7 -2.21 -1.53 -11.27
N THR A 8 -2.80 -0.43 -11.74
CA THR A 8 -3.55 0.53 -10.92
C THR A 8 -4.72 -0.10 -10.17
N ARG A 9 -5.42 -1.06 -10.78
CA ARG A 9 -6.53 -1.78 -10.16
C ARG A 9 -6.07 -2.62 -8.96
N ARG A 10 -5.01 -3.41 -9.14
CA ARG A 10 -4.42 -4.24 -8.06
C ARG A 10 -3.90 -3.34 -6.93
N VAL A 11 -3.20 -2.26 -7.29
CA VAL A 11 -2.67 -1.28 -6.34
C VAL A 11 -3.79 -0.60 -5.54
N ALA A 12 -4.88 -0.17 -6.18
CA ALA A 12 -6.00 0.48 -5.49
C ALA A 12 -6.63 -0.42 -4.41
N VAL A 13 -6.78 -1.71 -4.71
CA VAL A 13 -7.27 -2.69 -3.72
C VAL A 13 -6.30 -2.81 -2.55
N LEU A 14 -5.00 -2.95 -2.84
CA LEU A 14 -3.97 -3.09 -1.80
C LEU A 14 -3.83 -1.82 -0.94
N MET A 15 -3.91 -0.64 -1.53
CA MET A 15 -3.88 0.63 -0.79
C MET A 15 -5.03 0.70 0.20
N ARG A 16 -6.26 0.36 -0.22
CA ARG A 16 -7.42 0.37 0.66
C ARG A 16 -7.26 -0.64 1.79
N SER A 17 -6.87 -1.89 1.48
CA SER A 17 -6.70 -2.92 2.51
C SER A 17 -5.59 -2.58 3.50
N TYR A 18 -4.48 -1.99 3.03
CA TYR A 18 -3.35 -1.60 3.87
C TYR A 18 -3.74 -0.49 4.85
N ILE A 19 -4.37 0.58 4.36
CA ILE A 19 -4.78 1.71 5.20
C ILE A 19 -5.88 1.28 6.18
N SER A 20 -6.94 0.61 5.70
CA SER A 20 -8.03 0.15 6.57
C SER A 20 -7.52 -0.85 7.61
N GLY A 21 -6.65 -1.79 7.25
CA GLY A 21 -6.09 -2.77 8.19
C GLY A 21 -5.25 -2.12 9.29
N ILE A 22 -4.41 -1.12 8.96
CA ILE A 22 -3.66 -0.37 9.97
C ILE A 22 -4.59 0.37 10.92
N MET A 23 -5.61 1.06 10.38
CA MET A 23 -6.57 1.81 11.18
C MET A 23 -7.38 0.88 12.09
N GLU A 24 -7.87 -0.24 11.57
CA GLU A 24 -8.65 -1.23 12.33
C GLU A 24 -7.81 -1.85 13.45
N ASN A 25 -6.56 -2.24 13.17
CA ASN A 25 -5.66 -2.79 14.18
C ASN A 25 -5.37 -1.78 15.30
N TRP A 26 -5.12 -0.51 14.94
CA TRP A 26 -4.88 0.54 15.91
C TRP A 26 -6.13 0.85 16.74
N LEU A 27 -7.31 0.94 16.11
CA LEU A 27 -8.56 1.17 16.82
C LEU A 27 -8.93 0.02 17.77
N PHE A 28 -8.55 -1.21 17.41
CA PHE A 28 -8.74 -2.38 18.28
C PHE A 28 -7.78 -2.39 19.48
N ALA A 29 -6.51 -1.98 19.27
CA ALA A 29 -5.49 -1.93 20.32
C ALA A 29 -4.62 -0.66 20.21
N PRO A 30 -5.08 0.50 20.74
CA PRO A 30 -4.40 1.78 20.56
C PRO A 30 -2.99 1.84 21.16
N GLU A 31 -2.75 1.03 22.19
CA GLU A 31 -1.47 0.92 22.90
C GLU A 31 -0.46 0.01 22.19
N SER A 32 -0.87 -0.70 21.13
CA SER A 32 -0.02 -1.69 20.46
C SER A 32 1.09 -1.06 19.61
N PHE A 33 0.85 0.12 19.04
CA PHE A 33 1.84 0.91 18.30
C PHE A 33 1.41 2.38 18.16
N ASP A 34 2.39 3.27 17.98
CA ASP A 34 2.13 4.70 17.80
C ASP A 34 1.80 5.03 16.34
N LEU A 35 0.53 4.87 15.97
CA LEU A 35 0.06 5.19 14.63
C LEU A 35 0.37 6.63 14.23
N LYS A 36 0.28 7.60 15.15
CA LYS A 36 0.44 9.02 14.80
C LYS A 36 1.89 9.32 14.39
N ASN A 37 2.86 8.79 15.12
CA ASN A 37 4.27 9.00 14.81
C ASN A 37 4.74 8.13 13.63
N GLU A 38 4.20 6.92 13.46
CA GLU A 38 4.60 6.01 12.38
C GLU A 38 3.84 6.19 11.05
N ALA A 39 2.72 6.93 11.04
CA ALA A 39 1.87 7.10 9.85
C ALA A 39 2.66 7.54 8.60
N ARG A 40 3.63 8.46 8.74
CA ARG A 40 4.47 8.90 7.63
C ARG A 40 5.30 7.76 7.05
N GLN A 41 5.83 6.89 7.91
CA GLN A 41 6.62 5.74 7.50
C GLN A 41 5.76 4.69 6.82
N TYR A 42 4.55 4.42 7.31
CA TYR A 42 3.63 3.48 6.65
C TYR A 42 3.23 3.95 5.25
N VAL A 43 2.97 5.24 5.07
CA VAL A 43 2.70 5.81 3.74
C VAL A 43 3.94 5.72 2.84
N ALA A 44 5.14 5.98 3.36
CA ALA A 44 6.38 5.82 2.60
C ALA A 44 6.56 4.38 2.11
N VAL A 45 6.36 3.39 2.98
CA VAL A 45 6.41 1.96 2.63
C VAL A 45 5.37 1.60 1.56
N LEU A 46 4.15 2.13 1.67
CA LEU A 46 3.10 1.92 0.65
C LEU A 46 3.53 2.46 -0.72
N LEU A 47 4.15 3.63 -0.76
CA LEU A 47 4.65 4.25 -1.99
C LEU A 47 5.86 3.49 -2.56
N GLU A 48 6.79 3.07 -1.71
CA GLU A 48 7.93 2.22 -2.09
C GLU A 48 7.47 0.91 -2.69
N MET A 49 6.46 0.27 -2.10
CA MET A 49 5.84 -0.93 -2.64
C MET A 49 5.33 -0.69 -4.08
N CYS A 50 4.63 0.43 -4.32
CA CYS A 50 4.15 0.79 -5.66
C CYS A 50 5.28 1.03 -6.68
N LEU A 51 6.45 1.51 -6.22
CA LEU A 51 7.59 1.80 -7.08
C LEU A 51 8.43 0.54 -7.38
N LEU A 52 8.69 -0.25 -6.36
CA LEU A 52 9.75 -1.26 -6.37
C LEU A 52 9.25 -2.68 -6.60
N CYS A 53 8.01 -3.01 -6.19
CA CYS A 53 7.52 -4.38 -6.29
C CYS A 53 7.18 -4.76 -7.75
N PRO A 54 7.92 -5.72 -8.36
CA PRO A 54 7.65 -6.12 -9.74
C PRO A 54 6.31 -6.83 -9.89
N SER A 55 5.79 -7.45 -8.83
CA SER A 55 4.48 -8.10 -8.79
C SER A 55 3.29 -7.13 -8.88
N LEU A 56 3.53 -5.82 -8.75
CA LEU A 56 2.50 -4.79 -8.95
C LEU A 56 2.50 -4.23 -10.37
N ARG A 57 3.38 -4.70 -11.24
CA ARG A 57 3.42 -4.31 -12.65
C ARG A 57 2.48 -5.21 -13.46
N LEU A 58 1.91 -4.65 -14.53
CA LEU A 58 1.21 -5.42 -15.56
C LEU A 58 2.23 -6.32 -16.27
N GLN A 59 1.96 -7.63 -16.34
CA GLN A 59 2.78 -8.52 -17.14
C GLN A 59 2.41 -8.40 -18.63
N ALA A 60 3.37 -8.67 -19.51
CA ALA A 60 3.13 -8.73 -20.95
C ALA A 60 2.11 -9.86 -21.23
N GLY A 61 0.84 -9.49 -21.44
CA GLY A 61 -0.28 -10.41 -21.65
C GLY A 61 -1.45 -10.24 -20.68
N GLU A 62 -1.26 -9.53 -19.56
CA GLU A 62 -2.37 -9.14 -18.67
C GLU A 62 -3.03 -7.87 -19.22
N THR A 63 -4.06 -8.02 -20.04
CA THR A 63 -4.95 -6.90 -20.40
C THR A 63 -5.73 -6.46 -19.15
N SER A 64 -5.75 -5.14 -18.90
CA SER A 64 -6.44 -4.48 -17.76
C SER A 64 -7.96 -4.69 -17.76
#